data_AF-A0A2A5SGQ9-F1
#
_entry.id   AF-A0A2A5SGQ9-F1
#
_cell.length_a   1.000
_cell.length_b   1.000
_cell.length_c   1.000
_cell.angle_alpha   90.00
_cell.angle_beta   90.00
_cell.angle_gamma   90.00
#
_symmetry.space_group_name_H-M   'P 1'
#
loop_
_entity.id
_entity.type
_entity.pdbx_description
1 polymer ?
#
loop_
_entity_poly.entity_id
_entity_poly.type
_entity_poly.pdbx_seq_one_letter_code
_entity_poly.pdbx_strand_id
1 'polypeptide(L)'
;MSAKAQAKIISAMDEVDFLTEYELTYFKRGRNAHSKTTAKNTDVVTYRISTGFEAVVGILHLTQQKERLQEFWDFCLKTIEADLV
;
A
#
# COMPACT_ATOMS: atom_id res chain seq x y z
N MET A 1 11.48 -0.35 -1.23
CA MET A 1 10.71 0.92 -1.32
C MET A 1 10.69 1.53 0.07
N SER A 2 10.91 2.84 0.23
CA SER A 2 10.91 3.44 1.57
C SER A 2 9.49 3.64 2.11
N ALA A 3 9.37 3.65 3.42
CA ALA A 3 8.28 4.23 4.21
C ALA A 3 7.51 5.40 3.54
N LYS A 4 8.27 6.43 3.18
CA LYS A 4 7.75 7.67 2.60
C LYS A 4 7.21 7.46 1.19
N ALA A 5 7.88 6.64 0.39
CA ALA A 5 7.43 6.29 -0.95
C ALA A 5 6.11 5.51 -0.92
N GLN A 6 5.96 4.54 0.00
CA GLN A 6 4.70 3.81 0.18
C GLN A 6 3.55 4.74 0.58
N ALA A 7 3.79 5.70 1.48
CA ALA A 7 2.78 6.69 1.84
C ALA A 7 2.33 7.54 0.64
N LYS A 8 3.28 8.01 -0.18
CA LYS A 8 2.98 8.75 -1.41
C LYS A 8 2.20 7.92 -2.41
N ILE A 9 2.57 6.66 -2.60
CA ILE A 9 1.87 5.74 -3.51
C ILE A 9 0.43 5.54 -3.08
N ILE A 10 0.18 5.30 -1.79
CA ILE A 10 -1.19 5.15 -1.28
C ILE A 10 -1.99 6.44 -1.46
N SER A 11 -1.40 7.62 -1.22
CA SER A 11 -2.06 8.89 -1.51
C SER A 11 -2.41 9.02 -2.99
N ALA A 12 -1.48 8.70 -3.89
CA ALA A 12 -1.73 8.75 -5.33
C ALA A 12 -2.78 7.74 -5.80
N MET A 13 -2.84 6.56 -5.17
CA MET A 13 -3.89 5.57 -5.41
C MET A 13 -5.27 6.06 -4.97
N ASP A 14 -5.35 6.78 -3.84
CA ASP A 14 -6.59 7.35 -3.31
C ASP A 14 -7.12 8.48 -4.21
N GLU A 15 -6.24 9.32 -4.78
CA GLU A 15 -6.61 10.42 -5.68
C GLU A 15 -7.29 9.97 -6.98
N VAL A 16 -7.03 8.74 -7.42
CA VAL A 16 -7.56 8.19 -8.67
C VAL A 16 -8.48 6.99 -8.47
N ASP A 17 -8.90 6.73 -7.22
CA ASP A 17 -9.69 5.55 -6.84
C ASP A 17 -9.11 4.24 -7.40
N PHE A 18 -7.78 4.11 -7.35
CA PHE A 18 -7.06 2.98 -7.98
C PHE A 18 -7.45 1.65 -7.36
N LEU A 19 -7.62 1.61 -6.03
CA LEU A 19 -7.98 0.40 -5.30
C LEU A 19 -9.48 0.15 -5.37
N THR A 20 -9.85 -1.07 -5.75
CA THR A 20 -11.23 -1.54 -5.64
C THR A 20 -11.68 -1.58 -4.18
N GLU A 21 -12.99 -1.58 -3.92
CA GLU A 21 -13.54 -1.70 -2.56
C GLU A 21 -13.05 -2.96 -1.83
N TYR A 22 -12.85 -4.05 -2.59
CA TYR A 22 -12.29 -5.29 -2.07
C TYR A 22 -10.85 -5.08 -1.60
N GLU A 23 -9.97 -4.56 -2.45
CA GLU A 23 -8.57 -4.28 -2.12
C GLU A 23 -8.45 -3.28 -0.95
N LEU A 24 -9.28 -2.22 -0.97
CA LEU A 24 -9.33 -1.21 0.08
C LEU A 24 -9.72 -1.81 1.44
N THR A 25 -10.57 -2.84 1.45
CA THR A 25 -10.92 -3.56 2.67
C THR A 25 -9.71 -4.27 3.26
N TYR A 26 -8.91 -4.96 2.44
CA TYR A 26 -7.67 -5.61 2.91
C TYR A 26 -6.60 -4.59 3.31
N PHE A 27 -6.48 -3.49 2.57
CA PHE A 27 -5.62 -2.37 2.94
C PHE A 27 -5.96 -1.84 4.34
N LYS A 28 -7.24 -1.52 4.59
CA LYS A 28 -7.72 -1.04 5.91
C LYS A 28 -7.48 -2.07 7.02
N ARG A 29 -7.66 -3.36 6.73
CA ARG A 29 -7.38 -4.45 7.69
C ARG A 29 -5.89 -4.54 8.03
N GLY A 30 -5.01 -4.51 7.04
CA GLY A 30 -3.56 -4.51 7.24
C GLY A 30 -3.07 -3.26 7.97
N ARG A 31 -3.61 -2.08 7.62
CA ARG A 31 -3.30 -0.80 8.28
C ARG A 31 -3.71 -0.75 9.74
N ASN A 32 -4.80 -1.44 10.09
CA ASN A 32 -5.33 -1.48 11.44
C ASN A 32 -4.82 -2.69 12.26
N ALA A 33 -3.93 -3.51 11.70
CA ALA A 33 -3.31 -4.60 12.45
C ALA A 33 -2.52 -4.01 13.64
N HIS A 34 -2.93 -4.36 14.86
CA HIS A 34 -2.34 -3.79 16.08
C HIS A 34 -0.90 -4.25 16.27
N SER A 35 0.05 -3.31 16.22
CA SER A 35 1.37 -3.49 16.83
C SER A 35 1.23 -3.46 18.36
N LYS A 36 1.69 -4.51 19.04
CA LYS A 36 1.75 -4.58 20.53
C LYS A 36 2.76 -3.62 21.15
N THR A 37 3.47 -2.80 20.38
CA THR A 37 4.44 -1.83 20.89
C THR A 37 4.33 -0.51 20.12
N THR A 38 4.03 0.57 20.84
CA THR A 38 4.00 1.94 20.32
C THR A 38 5.43 2.41 20.05
N ALA A 39 5.90 2.29 18.81
CA ALA A 39 7.06 3.05 18.34
C ALA A 39 6.71 4.56 18.30
N LYS A 40 7.67 5.43 18.57
CA LYS A 40 7.48 6.89 18.67
C LYS A 40 6.88 7.46 17.36
N ASN A 41 5.61 7.84 17.40
CA ASN A 41 4.75 8.64 16.49
C ASN A 41 5.00 8.66 14.96
N THR A 42 6.23 8.78 14.44
CA THR A 42 6.53 8.81 13.00
C THR A 42 6.61 7.41 12.38
N ASP A 43 7.08 6.43 13.14
CA ASP A 43 7.22 5.04 12.66
C ASP A 43 5.87 4.34 12.51
N VAL A 44 4.88 4.70 13.35
CA VAL A 44 3.61 3.96 13.42
C VAL A 44 2.75 4.17 12.20
N VAL A 45 2.62 5.40 11.70
CA VAL A 45 1.80 5.68 10.50
C VAL A 45 2.42 4.99 9.29
N THR A 46 3.73 5.15 9.13
CA THR A 46 4.53 4.49 8.11
C THR A 46 4.37 2.97 8.14
N TYR A 47 4.56 2.38 9.32
CA TYR A 47 4.44 0.94 9.52
C TYR A 47 3.04 0.44 9.16
N ARG A 48 2.00 1.14 9.59
CA ARG A 48 0.60 0.82 9.24
C ARG A 48 0.35 0.93 7.73
N ILE A 49 0.94 1.92 7.06
CA ILE A 49 0.83 2.02 5.59
C ILE A 49 1.54 0.83 4.93
N SER A 50 2.73 0.45 5.39
CA SER A 50 3.46 -0.73 4.88
C SER A 50 2.66 -2.02 5.08
N THR A 51 2.09 -2.24 6.27
CA THR A 51 1.30 -3.45 6.54
C THR A 51 -0.01 -3.47 5.74
N GLY A 52 -0.62 -2.31 5.51
CA GLY A 52 -1.77 -2.18 4.61
C GLY A 52 -1.41 -2.52 3.17
N PHE A 53 -0.29 -2.00 2.67
CA PHE A 53 0.22 -2.25 1.32
C PHE A 53 0.50 -3.74 1.10
N GLU A 54 1.21 -4.37 2.04
CA GLU A 54 1.51 -5.81 2.00
C GLU A 54 0.23 -6.67 2.00
N ALA A 55 -0.82 -6.23 2.72
CA ALA A 55 -2.09 -6.94 2.73
C ALA A 55 -2.78 -6.94 1.35
N VAL A 56 -2.67 -5.84 0.59
CA VAL A 56 -3.20 -5.75 -0.79
C VAL A 56 -2.40 -6.67 -1.73
N VAL A 57 -1.07 -6.58 -1.68
CA VAL A 57 -0.20 -7.46 -2.48
C VAL A 57 -0.46 -8.93 -2.15
N GLY A 58 -0.60 -9.24 -0.86
CA GLY A 58 -0.87 -10.58 -0.36
C GLY A 58 -2.19 -11.14 -0.87
N ILE A 59 -3.28 -10.37 -0.82
CA ILE A 59 -4.57 -10.87 -1.32
C ILE A 59 -4.56 -11.06 -2.84
N LEU A 60 -3.94 -10.16 -3.61
CA LEU A 60 -3.80 -10.29 -5.05
C LEU A 60 -2.98 -11.53 -5.43
N HIS A 61 -1.90 -11.80 -4.69
CA HIS A 61 -1.07 -12.99 -4.89
C HIS A 61 -1.82 -14.28 -4.52
N LEU A 62 -2.48 -14.32 -3.36
CA LEU A 62 -3.21 -15.50 -2.87
C LEU A 62 -4.42 -15.84 -3.76
N THR A 63 -5.05 -14.83 -4.36
CA THR A 63 -6.16 -15.00 -5.30
C THR A 63 -5.70 -15.20 -6.75
N GLN A 64 -4.38 -15.31 -6.99
CA GLN A 64 -3.76 -15.51 -8.30
C GLN A 64 -4.13 -14.44 -9.34
N GLN A 65 -4.46 -13.22 -8.90
CA GLN A 65 -4.78 -12.10 -9.78
C GLN A 65 -3.51 -11.47 -10.35
N LYS A 66 -2.81 -12.21 -11.22
CA LYS A 66 -1.49 -11.82 -11.74
C LYS A 66 -1.50 -10.52 -12.54
N GLU A 67 -2.50 -10.34 -13.41
CA GLU A 67 -2.65 -9.12 -14.21
C GLU A 67 -2.85 -7.90 -13.31
N ARG A 68 -3.77 -8.00 -12.35
CA ARG A 68 -4.02 -6.94 -11.37
C ARG A 68 -2.81 -6.64 -10.49
N LEU A 69 -2.06 -7.67 -10.10
CA LEU A 69 -0.81 -7.50 -9.36
C LEU A 69 0.26 -6.79 -10.20
N GLN A 70 0.32 -7.05 -11.50
CA GLN A 70 1.21 -6.33 -12.42
C GLN A 70 0.81 -4.86 -12.54
N GLU A 71 -0.49 -4.56 -12.76
CA GLU A 71 -1.00 -3.18 -12.78
C GLU A 71 -0.67 -2.42 -11.49
N PHE A 72 -0.82 -3.09 -10.35
CA PHE A 72 -0.49 -2.52 -9.05
C PHE A 72 1.00 -2.16 -8.95
N TRP A 73 1.90 -3.02 -9.44
CA TRP A 73 3.32 -2.73 -9.47
C TRP A 73 3.69 -1.63 -10.47
N ASP A 74 3.08 -1.63 -11.64
CA ASP A 74 3.31 -0.61 -12.67
C ASP A 74 2.90 0.78 -12.15
N PHE A 75 1.77 0.86 -11.42
CA PHE A 75 1.36 2.09 -10.75
C PHE A 75 2.39 2.55 -9.71
N CYS A 76 2.91 1.63 -8.89
CA CYS A 76 3.93 1.94 -7.90
C CYS A 76 5.20 2.50 -8.56
N LEU A 77 5.68 1.84 -9.63
CA LEU A 77 6.87 2.26 -10.38
C LEU A 77 6.68 3.66 -10.96
N LYS A 78 5.57 3.88 -11.68
CA LYS A 78 5.24 5.18 -12.29
C LYS A 78 5.18 6.31 -11.26
N THR A 79 4.63 6.03 -10.08
CA THR A 79 4.52 7.02 -9.00
C THR A 79 5.88 7.39 -8.41
N ILE A 80 6.81 6.43 -8.32
CA ILE A 80 8.18 6.66 -7.85
C ILE A 80 8.99 7.41 -8.89
N GLU A 81 8.90 7.03 -10.17
CA GLU A 81 9.58 7.71 -11.26
C GLU A 81 9.16 9.18 -11.35
N ALA A 82 7.87 9.46 -11.18
CA ALA A 82 7.34 10.83 -11.12
C ALA A 82 7.78 11.62 -9.87
N ASP A 83 8.36 10.99 -8.84
CA ASP A 83 8.94 11.66 -7.67
C ASP A 83 10.43 11.99 -7.85
N LEU A 84 11.09 11.37 -8.85
CA LEU A 84 12.52 11.56 -9.14
C LEU A 84 12.79 12.66 -10.17
N VAL A 85 11.73 13.24 -10.77
CA VAL A 85 11.76 14.31 -11.78
C VAL A 85 11.26 15.60 -11.14
#